data_AF-A0A662ZCB8-F1
#
_entry.id   AF-A0A662ZCB8-F1
#
_cell.length_a   1.000
_cell.length_b   1.000
_cell.length_c   1.000
_cell.angle_alpha   90.00
_cell.angle_beta   90.00
_cell.angle_gamma   90.00
#
_symmetry.space_group_name_H-M   'P 1'
#
loop_
_entity.id
_entity.type
_entity.pdbx_description
1 polymer ?
#
loop_
_entity_poly.entity_id
_entity_poly.type
_entity_poly.pdbx_seq_one_letter_code
_entity_poly.pdbx_strand_id
1 'polypeptide(L)'
;MLHVSKSVQFFLAAYLSVTLFGCSSDHVYQKQSSTAVYGNAESFCLDPVAKQDIYETSFSINLPVNILVPSEEVTADGIEAARLNAEKTQKGEIGKREPISVVKRGDGYFSVLDGNRSFSYLKSIGARSVPVEITFPFTKDVDSIDELIEKNEAVRDEFYRKVNEIHSALGGELKFRPPKAKARIIEKINKSYRDKIGGVTDILAGRLIFENSEDILKSLDYIKRRNDVISFEDRWNTPLESGYMDVISYIRMSNGVIGELQFSLKAIIDINDLDHKLYEYIRSHEGEVSYKNNDRRVINIKKKIIKLAVEGKGNSLNKFKTQMISIAEKLVKSKKIEEGEKIIDDLELLVNKI
;
A
#
# COMPACT_ATOMS: atom_id res chain seq x y z
N MET A 1 32.90 12.03 34.92
CA MET A 1 32.28 10.71 34.66
C MET A 1 31.02 10.95 33.86
N LEU A 2 31.15 10.91 32.53
CA LEU A 2 30.08 11.16 31.57
C LEU A 2 29.55 9.81 31.07
N HIS A 3 28.25 9.60 31.19
CA HIS A 3 27.53 8.48 30.58
C HIS A 3 26.95 8.97 29.26
N VAL A 4 27.44 8.40 28.16
CA VAL A 4 26.89 8.59 26.80
C VAL A 4 26.82 7.24 26.10
N SER A 5 25.74 7.10 25.31
CA SER A 5 25.58 6.22 24.15
C SER A 5 24.87 4.89 24.35
N LYS A 6 23.77 4.70 23.61
CA LYS A 6 23.73 3.71 22.53
C LYS A 6 22.54 3.97 21.58
N SER A 7 22.89 4.49 20.41
CA SER A 7 22.10 4.38 19.18
C SER A 7 23.02 3.84 18.08
N VAL A 8 22.60 2.75 17.44
CA VAL A 8 22.81 2.35 16.04
C VAL A 8 24.25 2.18 15.53
N GLN A 9 24.64 0.92 15.25
CA GLN A 9 25.16 0.52 13.92
C GLN A 9 25.20 -1.00 13.72
N PHE A 10 24.93 -1.37 12.47
CA PHE A 10 24.70 -2.70 11.90
C PHE A 10 25.98 -3.55 11.72
N PHE A 11 25.75 -4.83 11.40
CA PHE A 11 26.65 -5.86 10.84
C PHE A 11 27.66 -6.54 11.77
N LEU A 12 27.37 -7.80 12.14
CA LEU A 12 28.37 -8.87 12.09
C LEU A 12 27.69 -10.22 11.84
N ALA A 13 28.28 -10.99 10.92
CA ALA A 13 27.81 -12.27 10.44
C ALA A 13 27.77 -13.35 11.54
N ALA A 14 26.69 -14.14 11.56
CA ALA A 14 26.68 -15.44 12.23
C ALA A 14 26.26 -16.50 11.20
N TYR A 15 27.26 -17.25 10.73
CA TYR A 15 27.10 -18.50 10.00
C TYR A 15 26.34 -19.50 10.89
N LEU A 16 25.17 -19.95 10.48
CA LEU A 16 24.59 -21.20 10.98
C LEU A 16 24.19 -22.05 9.78
N SER A 17 25.03 -23.04 9.49
CA SER A 17 24.76 -24.12 8.54
C SER A 17 23.59 -24.96 9.07
N VAL A 18 22.41 -24.80 8.46
CA VAL A 18 21.33 -25.79 8.57
C VAL A 18 21.14 -26.40 7.19
N THR A 19 21.80 -27.53 6.99
CA THR A 19 21.54 -28.46 5.89
C THR A 19 20.17 -29.11 6.12
N LEU A 20 19.14 -28.54 5.50
CA LEU A 20 17.85 -29.22 5.31
C LEU A 20 17.74 -29.60 3.84
N PHE A 21 17.72 -30.91 3.61
CA PHE A 21 17.59 -31.55 2.31
C PHE A 21 16.45 -30.93 1.49
N GLY A 22 16.76 -30.45 0.27
CA GLY A 22 15.80 -30.30 -0.81
C GLY A 22 15.36 -28.89 -1.23
N CYS A 23 15.69 -27.82 -0.50
CA CYS A 23 15.44 -26.45 -0.96
C CYS A 23 16.75 -25.80 -1.43
N SER A 24 16.81 -25.31 -2.66
CA SER A 24 17.99 -24.58 -3.14
C SER A 24 18.24 -23.31 -2.32
N SER A 25 19.52 -23.05 -2.06
CA SER A 25 20.05 -22.11 -1.08
C SER A 25 19.96 -20.62 -1.45
N ASP A 26 19.39 -20.27 -2.60
CA ASP A 26 19.47 -18.90 -3.12
C ASP A 26 18.28 -18.00 -2.73
N HIS A 27 17.31 -18.52 -1.97
CA HIS A 27 16.09 -17.79 -1.56
C HIS A 27 16.05 -17.40 -0.08
N VAL A 28 17.19 -17.46 0.62
CA VAL A 28 17.27 -17.31 2.09
C VAL A 28 17.04 -15.86 2.56
N TYR A 29 17.29 -14.85 1.73
CA TYR A 29 17.22 -13.45 2.17
C TYR A 29 15.79 -12.88 2.27
N GLN A 30 14.83 -13.37 1.46
CA GLN A 30 13.41 -13.00 1.57
C GLN A 30 12.63 -13.87 2.57
N LYS A 31 13.18 -15.00 3.01
CA LYS A 31 12.53 -15.93 3.95
C LYS A 31 12.57 -15.46 5.42
N GLN A 32 13.50 -14.58 5.80
CA GLN A 32 13.65 -14.18 7.21
C GLN A 32 12.59 -13.18 7.69
N SER A 33 11.98 -12.37 6.81
CA SER A 33 10.90 -11.46 7.22
C SER A 33 9.51 -12.10 7.15
N SER A 34 9.36 -13.27 6.49
CA SER A 34 8.09 -13.97 6.28
C SER A 34 7.86 -15.15 7.24
N THR A 35 8.92 -15.79 7.75
CA THR A 35 8.80 -16.92 8.69
C THR A 35 8.24 -16.52 10.06
N ALA A 36 8.39 -15.25 10.47
CA ALA A 36 7.79 -14.73 11.71
C ALA A 36 6.26 -14.54 11.64
N VAL A 37 5.68 -14.51 10.43
CA VAL A 37 4.27 -14.11 10.23
C VAL A 37 3.41 -15.22 9.62
N TYR A 38 3.95 -16.15 8.83
CA TYR A 38 3.14 -16.98 7.94
C TYR A 38 3.34 -18.52 8.06
N GLY A 39 4.02 -19.03 9.09
CA GLY A 39 4.08 -20.48 9.40
C GLY A 39 5.40 -21.17 9.08
N ASN A 40 5.43 -22.52 9.19
CA ASN A 40 6.64 -23.32 9.03
C ASN A 40 7.22 -23.22 7.60
N ALA A 41 8.54 -23.41 7.46
CA ALA A 41 9.22 -23.28 6.16
C ALA A 41 8.75 -24.28 5.08
N GLU A 42 8.18 -25.42 5.47
CA GLU A 42 7.65 -26.45 4.55
C GLU A 42 6.36 -26.03 3.85
N SER A 43 5.57 -25.15 4.47
CA SER A 43 4.31 -24.62 3.90
C SER A 43 4.54 -23.71 2.68
N PHE A 44 5.78 -23.30 2.44
CA PHE A 44 6.23 -22.46 1.33
C PHE A 44 6.98 -23.25 0.25
N CYS A 45 6.98 -24.58 0.33
CA CYS A 45 7.49 -25.43 -0.74
C CYS A 45 6.49 -25.45 -1.91
N LEU A 46 7.01 -25.66 -3.12
CA LEU A 46 6.18 -25.85 -4.32
C LEU A 46 5.31 -27.10 -4.16
N ASP A 47 3.99 -26.93 -4.23
CA ASP A 47 3.07 -28.04 -4.17
C ASP A 47 3.07 -28.84 -5.50
N PRO A 48 3.23 -30.17 -5.47
CA PRO A 48 3.21 -31.00 -6.68
C PRO A 48 1.92 -30.90 -7.50
N VAL A 49 0.78 -30.60 -6.87
CA VAL A 49 -0.50 -30.36 -7.54
C VAL A 49 -0.43 -29.05 -8.31
N ALA A 50 -0.07 -27.95 -7.63
CA ALA A 50 0.02 -26.63 -8.25
C ALA A 50 1.06 -26.57 -9.38
N LYS A 51 2.17 -27.30 -9.24
CA LYS A 51 3.24 -27.38 -10.25
C LYS A 51 2.76 -27.92 -11.60
N GLN A 52 1.67 -28.69 -11.65
CA GLN A 52 1.16 -29.24 -12.91
C GLN A 52 0.62 -28.13 -13.82
N ASP A 53 0.00 -27.11 -13.21
CA ASP A 53 -0.74 -26.09 -13.95
C ASP A 53 -0.05 -24.72 -13.94
N ILE A 54 0.75 -24.43 -12.89
CA ILE A 54 1.42 -23.14 -12.69
C ILE A 54 2.93 -23.34 -12.67
N TYR A 55 3.67 -22.47 -13.37
CA TYR A 55 5.14 -22.46 -13.31
C TYR A 55 5.65 -21.41 -12.31
N GLU A 56 6.83 -21.65 -11.73
CA GLU A 56 7.53 -20.68 -10.88
C GLU A 56 8.39 -19.74 -11.72
N THR A 57 8.48 -18.48 -11.29
CA THR A 57 9.44 -17.49 -11.79
C THR A 57 10.46 -17.16 -10.71
N SER A 58 11.55 -16.47 -11.10
CA SER A 58 12.52 -15.91 -10.15
C SER A 58 11.94 -14.85 -9.20
N PHE A 59 10.72 -14.37 -9.47
CA PHE A 59 10.01 -13.37 -8.65
C PHE A 59 8.82 -13.96 -7.89
N SER A 60 8.48 -15.22 -8.15
CA SER A 60 7.36 -15.90 -7.51
C SER A 60 7.77 -16.47 -6.15
N ILE A 61 6.80 -16.55 -5.24
CA ILE A 61 6.91 -17.29 -3.99
C ILE A 61 5.73 -18.25 -3.87
N ASN A 62 5.89 -19.37 -3.17
CA ASN A 62 4.76 -20.26 -2.92
C ASN A 62 4.06 -19.85 -1.64
N LEU A 63 2.79 -19.42 -1.72
CA LEU A 63 1.99 -19.09 -0.55
C LEU A 63 1.01 -20.22 -0.21
N PRO A 64 0.81 -20.54 1.08
CA PRO A 64 -0.22 -21.47 1.52
C PRO A 64 -1.63 -21.05 1.03
N VAL A 65 -2.44 -22.00 0.58
CA VAL A 65 -3.77 -21.69 0.03
C VAL A 65 -4.75 -21.12 1.07
N ASN A 66 -4.51 -21.34 2.36
CA ASN A 66 -5.38 -20.88 3.45
C ASN A 66 -5.20 -19.40 3.81
N ILE A 67 -4.12 -18.76 3.34
CA ILE A 67 -3.90 -17.31 3.51
C ILE A 67 -4.26 -16.51 2.24
N LEU A 68 -4.74 -17.19 1.20
CA LEU A 68 -5.20 -16.58 -0.05
C LEU A 68 -6.73 -16.48 -0.07
N VAL A 69 -7.23 -15.30 -0.36
CA VAL A 69 -8.66 -14.97 -0.42
C VAL A 69 -9.02 -14.56 -1.84
N PRO A 70 -9.95 -15.26 -2.53
CA PRO A 70 -10.41 -14.81 -3.84
C PRO A 70 -10.95 -13.39 -3.76
N SER A 71 -10.47 -12.48 -4.62
CA SER A 71 -11.02 -11.13 -4.65
C SER A 71 -12.32 -11.06 -5.45
N GLU A 72 -12.57 -12.04 -6.31
CA GLU A 72 -13.73 -12.13 -7.20
C GLU A 72 -14.59 -13.34 -6.81
N GLU A 73 -15.89 -13.24 -7.06
CA GLU A 73 -16.77 -14.41 -6.96
C GLU A 73 -16.43 -15.39 -8.09
N VAL A 74 -16.24 -16.66 -7.75
CA VAL A 74 -15.90 -17.70 -8.70
C VAL A 74 -17.07 -18.67 -8.79
N THR A 75 -17.73 -18.71 -9.96
CA THR A 75 -18.84 -19.62 -10.22
C THR A 75 -18.35 -21.04 -10.46
N ALA A 76 -19.25 -22.02 -10.34
CA ALA A 76 -18.95 -23.42 -10.66
C ALA A 76 -18.43 -23.58 -12.09
N ASP A 77 -19.06 -22.93 -13.07
CA ASP A 77 -18.61 -22.92 -14.47
C ASP A 77 -17.20 -22.32 -14.62
N GLY A 78 -16.86 -21.32 -13.81
CA GLY A 78 -15.52 -20.73 -13.76
C GLY A 78 -14.46 -21.71 -13.25
N ILE A 79 -14.81 -22.54 -12.25
CA ILE A 79 -13.93 -23.62 -11.76
C ILE A 79 -13.80 -24.71 -12.81
N GLU A 80 -14.89 -25.10 -13.48
CA GLU A 80 -14.88 -26.12 -14.53
C GLU A 80 -14.02 -25.68 -15.73
N ALA A 81 -14.12 -24.41 -16.14
CA ALA A 81 -13.25 -23.86 -17.16
C ALA A 81 -11.76 -23.92 -16.78
N ALA A 82 -11.43 -23.66 -15.51
CA ALA A 82 -10.05 -23.80 -15.02
C ALA A 82 -9.58 -25.27 -15.01
N ARG A 83 -10.46 -26.20 -14.64
CA ARG A 83 -10.20 -27.65 -14.70
C ARG A 83 -9.92 -28.11 -16.13
N LEU A 84 -10.74 -27.70 -17.09
CA LEU A 84 -10.54 -28.03 -18.51
C LEU A 84 -9.22 -27.48 -19.06
N ASN A 85 -8.83 -26.27 -18.65
CA ASN A 85 -7.52 -25.73 -19.01
C ASN A 85 -6.37 -26.53 -18.38
N ALA A 86 -6.50 -26.93 -17.11
CA ALA A 86 -5.51 -27.79 -16.46
C ALA A 86 -5.34 -29.14 -17.19
N GLU A 87 -6.44 -29.78 -17.61
CA GLU A 87 -6.36 -31.01 -18.42
C GLU A 87 -5.61 -30.81 -19.74
N LYS A 88 -5.87 -29.69 -20.43
CA LYS A 88 -5.15 -29.33 -21.67
C LYS A 88 -3.66 -29.08 -21.40
N THR A 89 -3.33 -28.41 -20.29
CA THR A 89 -1.94 -28.22 -19.86
C THR A 89 -1.23 -29.54 -19.60
N GLN A 90 -1.89 -30.48 -18.91
CA GLN A 90 -1.33 -31.81 -18.62
C GLN A 90 -1.13 -32.66 -19.88
N LYS A 91 -2.00 -32.48 -20.89
CA LYS A 91 -1.84 -33.09 -22.22
C LYS A 91 -0.79 -32.38 -23.10
N GLY A 92 -0.25 -31.25 -22.66
CA GLY A 92 0.70 -30.43 -23.42
C GLY A 92 0.07 -29.64 -24.58
N GLU A 93 -1.26 -29.52 -24.62
CA GLU A 93 -1.99 -28.77 -25.64
C GLU A 93 -1.83 -27.26 -25.45
N ILE A 94 -1.70 -26.81 -24.19
CA ILE A 94 -1.41 -25.42 -23.83
C ILE A 94 -0.29 -25.37 -22.78
N GLY A 95 0.40 -24.23 -22.69
CA GLY A 95 1.41 -24.01 -21.66
C GLY A 95 0.83 -23.91 -20.24
N LYS A 96 1.71 -23.99 -19.25
CA LYS A 96 1.36 -23.67 -17.85
C LYS A 96 1.06 -22.17 -17.71
N ARG A 97 0.15 -21.82 -16.79
CA ARG A 97 -0.12 -20.41 -16.48
C ARG A 97 1.00 -19.79 -15.67
N GLU A 98 1.08 -18.47 -15.76
CA GLU A 98 1.94 -17.65 -14.90
C GLU A 98 1.50 -17.72 -13.42
N PRO A 99 2.39 -17.36 -12.47
CA PRO A 99 2.06 -17.25 -11.06
C PRO A 99 0.78 -16.44 -10.80
N ILE A 100 0.07 -16.77 -9.72
CA ILE A 100 -1.15 -16.07 -9.31
C ILE A 100 -0.79 -14.66 -8.83
N SER A 101 -1.39 -13.62 -9.40
CA SER A 101 -1.16 -12.25 -8.92
C SER A 101 -1.95 -12.02 -7.64
N VAL A 102 -1.24 -11.67 -6.57
CA VAL A 102 -1.85 -11.40 -5.26
C VAL A 102 -1.43 -10.04 -4.72
N VAL A 103 -2.25 -9.45 -3.88
CA VAL A 103 -1.91 -8.25 -3.11
C VAL A 103 -2.00 -8.55 -1.62
N LYS A 104 -1.08 -7.99 -0.83
CA LYS A 104 -1.21 -8.00 0.63
C LYS A 104 -2.51 -7.31 1.02
N ARG A 105 -3.38 -8.02 1.76
CA ARG A 105 -4.68 -7.49 2.14
C ARG A 105 -4.59 -6.47 3.28
N GLY A 106 -3.62 -6.64 4.19
CA GLY A 106 -3.39 -5.73 5.33
C GLY A 106 -3.68 -6.37 6.70
N ASP A 107 -4.28 -7.56 6.72
CA ASP A 107 -4.67 -8.35 7.90
C ASP A 107 -3.91 -9.69 8.02
N GLY A 108 -2.78 -9.82 7.30
CA GLY A 108 -2.03 -11.08 7.21
C GLY A 108 -2.55 -12.04 6.14
N TYR A 109 -3.60 -11.68 5.40
CA TYR A 109 -4.03 -12.42 4.22
C TYR A 109 -3.57 -11.74 2.93
N PHE A 110 -3.75 -12.45 1.82
CA PHE A 110 -3.53 -11.95 0.48
C PHE A 110 -4.80 -12.09 -0.36
N SER A 111 -5.17 -11.02 -1.05
CA SER A 111 -6.27 -11.07 -2.00
C SER A 111 -5.75 -11.51 -3.36
N VAL A 112 -6.39 -12.52 -3.96
CA VAL A 112 -6.07 -12.99 -5.32
C VAL A 112 -6.63 -12.00 -6.31
N LEU A 113 -5.76 -11.15 -6.85
CA LEU A 113 -6.15 -10.16 -7.85
C LEU A 113 -6.44 -10.87 -9.15
N ASP A 114 -5.47 -11.60 -9.70
CA ASP A 114 -5.64 -12.35 -10.94
C ASP A 114 -5.39 -13.85 -10.76
N GLY A 115 -6.17 -14.66 -11.49
CA GLY A 115 -6.14 -16.12 -11.36
C GLY A 115 -7.13 -16.70 -10.38
N ASN A 116 -8.20 -15.98 -10.00
CA ASN A 116 -9.23 -16.45 -9.06
C ASN A 116 -9.80 -17.84 -9.43
N ARG A 117 -10.04 -18.08 -10.72
CA ARG A 117 -10.54 -19.39 -11.21
C ARG A 117 -9.52 -20.51 -11.02
N SER A 118 -8.28 -20.30 -11.46
CA SER A 118 -7.20 -21.28 -11.29
C SER A 118 -6.91 -21.55 -9.81
N PHE A 119 -6.86 -20.49 -8.99
CA PHE A 119 -6.70 -20.63 -7.54
C PHE A 119 -7.82 -21.49 -6.93
N SER A 120 -9.08 -21.18 -7.25
CA SER A 120 -10.23 -21.89 -6.70
C SER A 120 -10.27 -23.35 -7.13
N TYR A 121 -9.89 -23.64 -8.38
CA TYR A 121 -9.70 -25.01 -8.87
C TYR A 121 -8.57 -25.74 -8.14
N LEU A 122 -7.37 -25.16 -8.06
CA LEU A 122 -6.24 -25.78 -7.36
C LEU A 122 -6.56 -26.06 -5.89
N LYS A 123 -7.27 -25.14 -5.24
CA LYS A 123 -7.78 -25.33 -3.88
C LYS A 123 -8.78 -26.47 -3.80
N SER A 124 -9.67 -26.64 -4.77
CA SER A 124 -10.69 -27.71 -4.76
C SER A 124 -10.08 -29.10 -4.95
N ILE A 125 -8.94 -29.21 -5.63
CA ILE A 125 -8.21 -30.47 -5.80
C ILE A 125 -7.09 -30.70 -4.74
N GLY A 126 -7.04 -29.86 -3.71
CA GLY A 126 -6.19 -30.08 -2.53
C GLY A 126 -4.76 -29.56 -2.61
N ALA A 127 -4.46 -28.59 -3.49
CA ALA A 127 -3.18 -27.90 -3.46
C ALA A 127 -2.93 -27.24 -2.09
N ARG A 128 -1.75 -27.45 -1.50
CA ARG A 128 -1.40 -26.87 -0.18
C ARG A 128 -0.82 -25.47 -0.30
N SER A 129 -0.09 -25.21 -1.38
CA SER A 129 0.47 -23.92 -1.73
C SER A 129 0.35 -23.69 -3.24
N VAL A 130 0.46 -22.43 -3.68
CA VAL A 130 0.48 -22.07 -5.09
C VAL A 130 1.57 -21.03 -5.36
N PRO A 131 2.25 -21.08 -6.52
CA PRO A 131 3.14 -20.01 -6.95
C PRO A 131 2.36 -18.71 -7.14
N VAL A 132 2.79 -17.64 -6.46
CA VAL A 132 2.19 -16.31 -6.55
C VAL A 132 3.24 -15.26 -6.83
N GLU A 133 2.82 -14.16 -7.45
CA GLU A 133 3.57 -12.91 -7.51
C GLU A 133 2.85 -11.85 -6.68
N ILE A 134 3.53 -11.29 -5.68
CA ILE A 134 2.98 -10.21 -4.86
C ILE A 134 3.15 -8.90 -5.62
N THR A 135 2.03 -8.22 -5.86
CA THR A 135 1.96 -6.96 -6.61
C THR A 135 1.18 -5.89 -5.83
N PHE A 136 1.03 -4.70 -6.43
CA PHE A 136 0.18 -3.62 -5.92
C PHE A 136 -1.26 -3.78 -6.44
N PRO A 137 -2.28 -3.16 -5.80
CA PRO A 137 -3.64 -3.15 -6.34
C PRO A 137 -3.67 -2.59 -7.77
N PHE A 138 -4.25 -3.32 -8.74
CA PHE A 138 -4.35 -2.86 -10.13
C PHE A 138 -5.65 -3.31 -10.80
N THR A 139 -6.18 -2.45 -11.67
CA THR A 139 -7.30 -2.78 -12.57
C THR A 139 -6.76 -3.61 -13.73
N LYS A 140 -7.40 -4.77 -14.00
CA LYS A 140 -6.98 -5.69 -15.07
C LYS A 140 -7.43 -5.24 -16.45
N ASP A 141 -6.78 -5.80 -17.46
CA ASP A 141 -7.15 -5.68 -18.86
C ASP A 141 -7.25 -4.20 -19.27
N VAL A 142 -6.19 -3.43 -19.03
CA VAL A 142 -6.14 -2.00 -19.35
C VAL A 142 -4.91 -1.75 -20.20
N ASP A 143 -5.14 -1.48 -21.48
CA ASP A 143 -4.08 -1.31 -22.47
C ASP A 143 -3.74 0.16 -22.72
N SER A 144 -4.62 1.08 -22.32
CA SER A 144 -4.40 2.52 -22.49
C SER A 144 -4.91 3.36 -21.31
N ILE A 145 -4.39 4.58 -21.19
CA ILE A 145 -4.85 5.56 -20.19
C ILE A 145 -6.30 5.95 -20.44
N ASP A 146 -6.73 6.06 -21.70
CA ASP A 146 -8.10 6.44 -22.04
C ASP A 146 -9.08 5.31 -21.68
N GLU A 147 -8.72 4.06 -21.95
CA GLU A 147 -9.49 2.90 -21.46
C GLU A 147 -9.59 2.87 -19.94
N LEU A 148 -8.51 3.17 -19.22
CA LEU A 148 -8.55 3.23 -17.76
C LEU A 148 -9.57 4.28 -17.27
N ILE A 149 -9.57 5.45 -17.89
CA ILE A 149 -10.49 6.54 -17.56
C ILE A 149 -11.93 6.13 -17.87
N GLU A 150 -12.19 5.56 -19.05
CA GLU A 150 -13.52 5.08 -19.47
C GLU A 150 -14.05 3.99 -18.53
N LYS A 151 -13.22 3.00 -18.17
CA LYS A 151 -13.59 1.97 -17.20
C LYS A 151 -13.95 2.56 -15.84
N ASN A 152 -13.21 3.56 -15.37
CA ASN A 152 -13.51 4.26 -14.11
C ASN A 152 -14.81 5.08 -14.21
N GLU A 153 -15.04 5.77 -15.33
CA GLU A 153 -16.28 6.51 -15.59
C GLU A 153 -17.51 5.60 -15.48
N ALA A 154 -17.45 4.43 -16.12
CA ALA A 154 -18.55 3.47 -16.19
C ALA A 154 -19.04 2.96 -14.82
N VAL A 155 -18.19 3.02 -13.77
CA VAL A 155 -18.52 2.56 -12.42
C VAL A 155 -18.43 3.66 -11.36
N ARG A 156 -18.39 4.94 -11.77
CA ARG A 156 -18.34 6.06 -10.82
C ARG A 156 -19.50 6.03 -9.82
N ASP A 157 -20.72 5.83 -10.31
CA ASP A 157 -21.90 5.80 -9.45
C ASP A 157 -21.90 4.59 -8.51
N GLU A 158 -21.36 3.44 -8.96
CA GLU A 158 -21.15 2.26 -8.11
C GLU A 158 -20.18 2.59 -6.97
N PHE A 159 -19.06 3.24 -7.28
CA PHE A 159 -18.08 3.68 -6.28
C PHE A 159 -18.71 4.65 -5.28
N TYR A 160 -19.46 5.65 -5.75
CA TYR A 160 -20.14 6.59 -4.87
C TYR A 160 -21.15 5.90 -3.96
N ARG A 161 -21.96 4.97 -4.48
CA ARG A 161 -22.89 4.18 -3.67
C ARG A 161 -22.16 3.39 -2.58
N LYS A 162 -21.10 2.64 -2.94
CA LYS A 162 -20.30 1.85 -1.98
C LYS A 162 -19.66 2.74 -0.91
N VAL A 163 -19.11 3.88 -1.29
CA VAL A 163 -18.51 4.82 -0.34
C VAL A 163 -19.57 5.44 0.58
N ASN A 164 -20.76 5.76 0.05
CA ASN A 164 -21.88 6.25 0.87
C ASN A 164 -22.42 5.17 1.83
N GLU A 165 -22.41 3.89 1.46
CA GLU A 165 -22.72 2.79 2.38
C GLU A 165 -21.71 2.72 3.54
N ILE A 166 -20.41 2.86 3.23
CA ILE A 166 -19.35 2.91 4.24
C ILE A 166 -19.53 4.14 5.15
N HIS A 167 -19.80 5.31 4.56
CA HIS A 167 -20.05 6.55 5.29
C HIS A 167 -21.27 6.44 6.21
N SER A 168 -22.38 5.86 5.73
CA SER A 168 -23.60 5.67 6.52
C SER A 168 -23.37 4.77 7.74
N ALA A 169 -22.47 3.79 7.62
CA ALA A 169 -22.14 2.88 8.70
C ALA A 169 -21.15 3.48 9.73
N LEU A 170 -20.27 4.40 9.31
CA LEU A 170 -19.17 4.89 10.12
C LEU A 170 -19.32 6.35 10.59
N GLY A 171 -20.18 7.15 9.95
CA GLY A 171 -20.27 8.59 10.19
C GLY A 171 -19.04 9.37 9.71
N GLY A 172 -18.84 10.58 10.23
CA GLY A 172 -17.75 11.48 9.82
C GLY A 172 -18.10 12.37 8.61
N GLU A 173 -17.14 13.20 8.20
CA GLU A 173 -17.26 14.06 7.02
C GLU A 173 -16.74 13.33 5.77
N LEU A 174 -17.61 13.12 4.78
CA LEU A 174 -17.25 12.50 3.51
C LEU A 174 -16.88 13.57 2.47
N LYS A 175 -15.72 13.39 1.82
CA LYS A 175 -15.26 14.21 0.69
C LYS A 175 -14.83 13.31 -0.48
N PHE A 176 -15.53 13.41 -1.61
CA PHE A 176 -15.06 12.82 -2.87
C PHE A 176 -13.95 13.69 -3.48
N ARG A 177 -12.96 13.05 -4.10
CA ARG A 177 -11.90 13.75 -4.83
C ARG A 177 -12.35 14.03 -6.26
N PRO A 178 -11.97 15.19 -6.83
CA PRO A 178 -12.23 15.45 -8.25
C PRO A 178 -11.48 14.43 -9.13
N PRO A 179 -11.94 14.22 -10.38
CA PRO A 179 -11.25 13.37 -11.33
C PRO A 179 -9.76 13.75 -11.46
N LYS A 180 -8.89 12.74 -11.45
CA LYS A 180 -7.45 12.99 -11.58
C LYS A 180 -7.11 13.49 -12.99
N ALA A 181 -6.34 14.56 -13.06
CA ALA A 181 -5.85 15.08 -14.34
C ALA A 181 -4.98 14.03 -15.08
N LYS A 182 -5.15 13.92 -16.40
CA LYS A 182 -4.42 12.96 -17.25
C LYS A 182 -2.90 13.07 -17.10
N ALA A 183 -2.36 14.30 -17.01
CA ALA A 183 -0.94 14.53 -16.76
C ALA A 183 -0.44 13.88 -15.45
N ARG A 184 -1.27 13.89 -14.40
CA ARG A 184 -0.94 13.27 -13.11
C ARG A 184 -1.04 11.75 -13.17
N ILE A 185 -1.96 11.20 -13.98
CA ILE A 185 -2.04 9.75 -14.24
C ILE A 185 -0.74 9.28 -14.90
N ILE A 186 -0.31 9.94 -15.98
CA ILE A 186 0.96 9.66 -16.68
C ILE A 186 2.14 9.70 -15.71
N GLU A 187 2.22 10.75 -14.88
CA GLU A 187 3.30 10.89 -13.91
C GLU A 187 3.33 9.72 -12.91
N LYS A 188 2.17 9.26 -12.41
CA LYS A 188 2.10 8.13 -11.47
C LYS A 188 2.49 6.80 -12.12
N ILE A 189 2.08 6.56 -13.37
CA ILE A 189 2.45 5.35 -14.11
C ILE A 189 3.97 5.23 -14.19
N ASN A 190 4.62 6.29 -14.66
CA ASN A 190 6.07 6.30 -14.88
C ASN A 190 6.87 6.23 -13.56
N LYS A 191 6.40 6.88 -12.49
CA LYS A 191 7.15 6.97 -11.22
C LYS A 191 6.86 5.83 -10.25
N SER A 192 5.67 5.25 -10.26
CA SER A 192 5.18 4.43 -9.14
C SER A 192 4.75 3.03 -9.53
N TYR A 193 4.44 2.77 -10.81
CA TYR A 193 3.78 1.52 -11.21
C TYR A 193 4.52 0.73 -12.29
N ARG A 194 5.79 1.04 -12.57
CA ARG A 194 6.61 0.33 -13.57
C ARG A 194 5.87 0.17 -14.91
N ASP A 195 5.29 1.27 -15.38
CA ASP A 195 4.51 1.35 -16.62
C ASP A 195 3.20 0.55 -16.65
N LYS A 196 2.77 -0.03 -15.52
CA LYS A 196 1.47 -0.71 -15.41
C LYS A 196 0.34 0.30 -15.23
N ILE A 197 -0.36 0.60 -16.32
CA ILE A 197 -1.43 1.61 -16.40
C ILE A 197 -2.51 1.36 -15.34
N GLY A 198 -2.98 0.11 -15.21
CA GLY A 198 -4.00 -0.30 -14.24
C GLY A 198 -3.64 -0.06 -12.77
N GLY A 199 -2.39 0.27 -12.43
CA GLY A 199 -1.94 0.57 -11.07
C GLY A 199 -2.45 1.89 -10.49
N VAL A 200 -2.96 2.80 -11.33
CA VAL A 200 -3.47 4.10 -10.85
C VAL A 200 -4.89 3.94 -10.30
N THR A 201 -4.99 3.57 -9.02
CA THR A 201 -6.26 3.25 -8.33
C THR A 201 -7.03 4.45 -7.79
N ASP A 202 -6.39 5.61 -7.68
CA ASP A 202 -6.99 6.80 -7.08
C ASP A 202 -7.73 7.68 -8.11
N ILE A 203 -8.09 7.15 -9.28
CA ILE A 203 -8.92 7.89 -10.28
C ILE A 203 -10.32 8.11 -9.70
N LEU A 204 -10.93 7.05 -9.18
CA LEU A 204 -12.08 7.14 -8.27
C LEU A 204 -11.54 7.14 -6.84
N ALA A 205 -11.73 8.26 -6.14
CA ALA A 205 -11.22 8.36 -4.79
C ALA A 205 -12.11 9.18 -3.87
N GLY A 206 -12.17 8.76 -2.61
CA GLY A 206 -12.85 9.44 -1.53
C GLY A 206 -11.95 9.59 -0.31
N ARG A 207 -12.43 10.38 0.65
CA ARG A 207 -11.86 10.50 1.97
C ARG A 207 -12.98 10.65 2.99
N LEU A 208 -12.92 9.86 4.06
CA LEU A 208 -13.77 9.98 5.23
C LEU A 208 -12.95 10.56 6.38
N ILE A 209 -13.43 11.66 6.96
CA ILE A 209 -12.70 12.45 7.94
C ILE A 209 -13.40 12.34 9.29
N PHE A 210 -12.65 11.89 10.31
CA PHE A 210 -13.16 11.68 11.66
C PHE A 210 -12.57 12.69 12.63
N GLU A 211 -13.33 13.03 13.67
CA GLU A 211 -12.89 13.97 14.71
C GLU A 211 -11.98 13.31 15.76
N ASN A 212 -12.05 11.98 15.90
CA ASN A 212 -11.32 11.22 16.92
C ASN A 212 -10.66 9.97 16.35
N SER A 213 -9.66 9.45 17.07
CA SER A 213 -8.90 8.26 16.70
C SER A 213 -9.67 6.95 16.85
N GLU A 214 -10.69 6.91 17.72
CA GLU A 214 -11.50 5.72 17.94
C GLU A 214 -12.27 5.34 16.66
N ASP A 215 -12.80 6.34 15.95
CA ASP A 215 -13.51 6.12 14.69
C ASP A 215 -12.58 5.68 13.56
N ILE A 216 -11.30 6.06 13.58
CA ILE A 216 -10.28 5.49 12.68
C ILE A 216 -10.12 3.99 12.94
N LEU A 217 -10.02 3.56 14.20
CA LEU A 217 -9.89 2.15 14.55
C LEU A 217 -11.16 1.35 14.19
N LYS A 218 -12.36 1.92 14.43
CA LYS A 218 -13.63 1.32 13.99
C LYS A 218 -13.68 1.16 12.47
N SER A 219 -13.18 2.14 11.72
CA SER A 219 -13.14 2.08 10.26
C SER A 219 -12.24 0.93 9.77
N LEU A 220 -11.10 0.72 10.42
CA LEU A 220 -10.17 -0.37 10.11
C LEU A 220 -10.84 -1.75 10.32
N ASP A 221 -11.54 -1.93 11.44
CA ASP A 221 -12.27 -3.17 11.71
C ASP A 221 -13.43 -3.38 10.74
N TYR A 222 -14.10 -2.30 10.33
CA TYR A 222 -15.17 -2.36 9.35
C TYR A 222 -14.66 -2.78 7.97
N ILE A 223 -13.59 -2.18 7.45
CA ILE A 223 -13.05 -2.50 6.12
C ILE A 223 -12.47 -3.92 6.06
N LYS A 224 -11.87 -4.42 7.15
CA LYS A 224 -11.35 -5.80 7.23
C LYS A 224 -12.43 -6.86 6.95
N ARG A 225 -13.68 -6.58 7.30
CA ARG A 225 -14.81 -7.50 7.13
C ARG A 225 -15.49 -7.40 5.76
N ARG A 226 -15.13 -6.41 4.94
CA ARG A 226 -15.72 -6.24 3.61
C ARG A 226 -15.08 -7.18 2.59
N ASN A 227 -15.93 -7.75 1.73
CA ASN A 227 -15.50 -8.65 0.64
C ASN A 227 -15.02 -7.90 -0.60
N ASP A 228 -15.46 -6.65 -0.78
CA ASP A 228 -15.07 -5.80 -1.90
C ASP A 228 -13.82 -4.96 -1.62
N VAL A 229 -13.33 -4.95 -0.38
CA VAL A 229 -12.01 -4.41 -0.03
C VAL A 229 -10.97 -5.48 -0.33
N ILE A 230 -10.11 -5.22 -1.32
CA ILE A 230 -9.06 -6.16 -1.76
C ILE A 230 -7.73 -5.94 -1.04
N SER A 231 -7.51 -4.75 -0.52
CA SER A 231 -6.31 -4.40 0.23
C SER A 231 -6.59 -3.14 1.04
N PHE A 232 -5.89 -3.00 2.16
CA PHE A 232 -5.85 -1.79 2.93
C PHE A 232 -4.46 -1.59 3.55
N GLU A 233 -4.11 -0.34 3.80
CA GLU A 233 -2.87 0.05 4.45
C GLU A 233 -3.20 0.69 5.80
N ASP A 234 -2.79 0.03 6.89
CA ASP A 234 -2.92 0.55 8.25
C ASP A 234 -1.71 1.41 8.62
N ARG A 235 -1.70 2.64 8.09
CA ARG A 235 -0.69 3.65 8.43
C ARG A 235 -1.04 4.40 9.71
N TRP A 236 -2.16 4.05 10.33
CA TRP A 236 -2.52 4.55 11.65
C TRP A 236 -1.70 3.84 12.73
N ASN A 237 -1.66 2.51 12.71
CA ASN A 237 -0.82 1.75 13.65
C ASN A 237 0.63 1.61 13.16
N THR A 238 0.86 1.67 11.84
CA THR A 238 2.20 1.63 11.24
C THR A 238 2.48 2.86 10.37
N PRO A 239 2.74 4.03 10.96
CA PRO A 239 2.94 5.28 10.21
C PRO A 239 4.04 5.19 9.16
N LEU A 240 3.89 6.00 8.10
CA LEU A 240 4.94 6.13 7.08
C LEU A 240 6.24 6.68 7.68
N GLU A 241 7.36 6.52 6.99
CA GLU A 241 8.64 7.10 7.41
C GLU A 241 8.57 8.62 7.56
N SER A 242 7.68 9.30 6.83
CA SER A 242 7.39 10.73 6.96
C SER A 242 6.66 11.10 8.26
N GLY A 243 6.14 10.13 9.00
CA GLY A 243 5.24 10.31 10.13
C GLY A 243 3.77 10.44 9.75
N TYR A 244 3.43 10.47 8.46
CA TYR A 244 2.05 10.58 8.00
C TYR A 244 1.23 9.34 8.37
N MET A 245 0.00 9.59 8.83
CA MET A 245 -0.92 8.60 9.38
C MET A 245 -2.29 8.73 8.73
N ASP A 246 -2.77 7.62 8.18
CA ASP A 246 -4.12 7.42 7.67
C ASP A 246 -4.45 5.92 7.62
N VAL A 247 -5.65 5.58 7.20
CA VAL A 247 -5.94 4.23 6.68
C VAL A 247 -6.35 4.38 5.23
N ILE A 248 -5.75 3.60 4.33
CA ILE A 248 -6.16 3.55 2.92
C ILE A 248 -6.84 2.23 2.66
N SER A 249 -7.97 2.24 1.96
CA SER A 249 -8.63 1.02 1.47
C SER A 249 -8.79 1.05 -0.05
N TYR A 250 -8.64 -0.13 -0.65
CA TYR A 250 -8.77 -0.36 -2.09
C TYR A 250 -10.02 -1.19 -2.33
N ILE A 251 -11.03 -0.57 -2.95
CA ILE A 251 -12.36 -1.14 -3.13
C ILE A 251 -12.53 -1.54 -4.59
N ARG A 252 -12.88 -2.79 -4.83
CA ARG A 252 -13.14 -3.34 -6.17
C ARG A 252 -14.59 -3.10 -6.59
N MET A 253 -14.76 -2.63 -7.82
CA MET A 253 -16.04 -2.43 -8.49
C MET A 253 -16.43 -3.65 -9.32
N SER A 254 -17.66 -3.68 -9.81
CA SER A 254 -18.22 -4.82 -10.55
C SER A 254 -17.46 -5.13 -11.85
N ASN A 255 -16.93 -4.11 -12.53
CA ASN A 255 -16.10 -4.24 -13.73
C ASN A 255 -14.59 -4.48 -13.44
N GLY A 256 -14.20 -4.70 -12.18
CA GLY A 256 -12.80 -4.93 -11.79
C GLY A 256 -11.97 -3.66 -11.54
N VAL A 257 -12.51 -2.46 -11.78
CA VAL A 257 -11.86 -1.20 -11.38
C VAL A 257 -11.65 -1.17 -9.87
N ILE A 258 -10.52 -0.63 -9.45
CA ILE A 258 -10.20 -0.39 -8.04
C ILE A 258 -10.27 1.10 -7.76
N GLY A 259 -11.11 1.50 -6.82
CA GLY A 259 -11.15 2.84 -6.25
C GLY A 259 -10.47 2.90 -4.89
N GLU A 260 -10.14 4.12 -4.44
CA GLU A 260 -9.44 4.37 -3.18
C GLU A 260 -10.33 5.12 -2.18
N LEU A 261 -10.47 4.62 -0.95
CA LEU A 261 -11.09 5.36 0.15
C LEU A 261 -10.09 5.51 1.29
N GLN A 262 -9.77 6.77 1.62
CA GLN A 262 -8.91 7.13 2.74
C GLN A 262 -9.74 7.44 3.99
N PHE A 263 -9.27 7.04 5.16
CA PHE A 263 -9.81 7.42 6.46
C PHE A 263 -8.77 8.25 7.18
N SER A 264 -9.14 9.46 7.61
CA SER A 264 -8.18 10.43 8.15
C SER A 264 -8.73 11.15 9.36
N LEU A 265 -7.84 11.49 10.30
CA LEU A 265 -8.19 12.33 11.44
C LEU A 265 -8.26 13.79 11.02
N LYS A 266 -9.31 14.52 11.42
CA LYS A 266 -9.53 15.94 11.19
C LYS A 266 -8.30 16.78 11.51
N ALA A 267 -7.66 16.51 12.66
CA ALA A 267 -6.47 17.22 13.09
C ALA A 267 -5.27 17.08 12.13
N ILE A 268 -5.14 15.93 11.43
CA ILE A 268 -4.12 15.71 10.40
C ILE A 268 -4.52 16.44 9.11
N ILE A 269 -5.79 16.38 8.73
CA ILE A 269 -6.30 17.10 7.55
C ILE A 269 -6.11 18.62 7.70
N ASP A 270 -6.32 19.15 8.89
CA ASP A 270 -6.18 20.58 9.17
C ASP A 270 -4.74 21.08 9.01
N ILE A 271 -3.73 20.21 9.04
CA ILE A 271 -2.31 20.55 8.79
C ILE A 271 -1.82 20.12 7.39
N ASN A 272 -2.69 19.55 6.56
CA ASN A 272 -2.28 18.91 5.31
C ASN A 272 -1.60 19.86 4.31
N ASP A 273 -1.97 21.13 4.28
CA ASP A 273 -1.31 22.13 3.42
C ASP A 273 0.17 22.32 3.79
N LEU A 274 0.46 22.35 5.10
CA LEU A 274 1.82 22.41 5.61
C LEU A 274 2.57 21.11 5.32
N ASP A 275 1.92 19.96 5.52
CA ASP A 275 2.50 18.65 5.21
C ASP A 275 2.92 18.55 3.74
N HIS A 276 2.06 19.01 2.83
CA HIS A 276 2.30 19.06 1.39
C HIS A 276 3.48 19.96 1.04
N LYS A 277 3.60 21.15 1.65
CA LYS A 277 4.73 22.05 1.39
C LYS A 277 6.06 21.46 1.84
N LEU A 278 6.09 20.82 3.01
CA LEU A 278 7.29 20.14 3.50
C LEU A 278 7.64 18.92 2.65
N TYR A 279 6.64 18.20 2.13
CA TYR A 279 6.88 17.11 1.19
C TYR A 279 7.38 17.59 -0.18
N GLU A 280 6.85 18.71 -0.69
CA GLU A 280 7.28 19.36 -1.93
C GLU A 280 8.79 19.66 -1.89
N TYR A 281 9.29 20.19 -0.77
CA TYR A 281 10.72 20.44 -0.55
C TYR A 281 11.57 19.16 -0.58
N ILE A 282 11.16 18.11 0.14
CA ILE A 282 11.90 16.82 0.15
C ILE A 282 11.92 16.25 -1.28
N ARG A 283 10.79 16.33 -1.98
CA ARG A 283 10.62 15.76 -3.31
C ARG A 283 11.43 16.49 -4.39
N SER A 284 11.62 17.80 -4.27
CA SER A 284 12.36 18.56 -5.28
C SER A 284 13.86 18.23 -5.34
N HIS A 285 14.39 17.56 -4.31
CA HIS A 285 15.81 17.17 -4.20
C HIS A 285 15.98 15.67 -3.94
N GLU A 286 14.95 14.86 -4.24
CA GLU A 286 14.95 13.43 -3.95
C GLU A 286 16.11 12.72 -4.66
N GLY A 287 16.98 12.07 -3.87
CA GLY A 287 18.19 11.39 -4.36
C GLY A 287 19.47 12.23 -4.28
N GLU A 288 19.38 13.53 -4.00
CA GLU A 288 20.55 14.39 -3.83
C GLU A 288 21.20 14.19 -2.46
N VAL A 289 22.44 13.67 -2.46
CA VAL A 289 23.16 13.33 -1.22
C VAL A 289 23.38 14.54 -0.31
N SER A 290 23.56 15.73 -0.89
CA SER A 290 23.82 16.97 -0.16
C SER A 290 22.62 17.47 0.64
N TYR A 291 21.39 17.07 0.27
CA TYR A 291 20.16 17.47 0.96
C TYR A 291 19.71 16.47 2.04
N LYS A 292 20.30 15.28 2.12
CA LYS A 292 19.87 14.19 3.04
C LYS A 292 19.75 14.62 4.51
N ASN A 293 20.63 15.50 4.98
CA ASN A 293 20.55 16.00 6.35
C ASN A 293 19.32 16.90 6.54
N ASN A 294 19.07 17.81 5.60
CA ASN A 294 17.92 18.70 5.61
C ASN A 294 16.62 17.91 5.47
N ASP A 295 16.57 16.93 4.56
CA ASP A 295 15.40 16.05 4.40
C ASP A 295 15.07 15.34 5.71
N ARG A 296 16.08 14.79 6.39
CA ARG A 296 15.90 14.13 7.69
C ARG A 296 15.35 15.10 8.75
N ARG A 297 15.85 16.34 8.79
CA ARG A 297 15.35 17.37 9.72
C ARG A 297 13.90 17.74 9.41
N VAL A 298 13.57 17.97 8.14
CA VAL A 298 12.19 18.25 7.71
C VAL A 298 11.26 17.08 8.02
N ILE A 299 11.68 15.84 7.80
CA ILE A 299 10.92 14.64 8.20
C ILE A 299 10.67 14.61 9.72
N ASN A 300 11.66 14.95 10.53
CA ASN A 300 11.49 15.02 11.99
C ASN A 300 10.52 16.11 12.41
N ILE A 301 10.55 17.28 11.75
CA ILE A 301 9.59 18.36 11.95
C ILE A 301 8.17 17.89 11.60
N LYS A 302 7.99 17.26 10.43
CA LYS A 302 6.70 16.68 9.99
C LYS A 302 6.15 15.73 11.04
N LYS A 303 6.96 14.76 11.50
CA LYS A 303 6.61 13.82 12.58
C LYS A 303 6.14 14.53 13.84
N LYS A 304 6.86 15.57 14.26
CA LYS A 304 6.52 16.32 15.47
C LYS A 304 5.20 17.07 15.31
N ILE A 305 4.96 17.72 14.16
CA ILE A 305 3.70 18.43 13.89
C ILE A 305 2.52 17.46 13.88
N ILE A 306 2.65 16.31 13.21
CA ILE A 306 1.58 15.28 13.17
C ILE A 306 1.31 14.74 14.58
N LYS A 307 2.37 14.44 15.35
CA LYS A 307 2.23 14.01 16.74
C LYS A 307 1.45 15.02 17.57
N LEU A 308 1.80 16.31 17.50
CA LEU A 308 1.09 17.39 18.18
C LEU A 308 -0.39 17.46 17.76
N ALA A 309 -0.68 17.24 16.47
CA ALA A 309 -2.05 17.24 15.95
C ALA A 309 -2.88 16.10 16.56
N VAL A 310 -2.32 14.90 16.61
CA VAL A 310 -2.97 13.71 17.19
C VAL A 310 -3.13 13.83 18.71
N GLU A 311 -2.17 14.44 19.41
CA GLU A 311 -2.21 14.67 20.87
C GLU A 311 -3.17 15.80 21.31
N GLY A 312 -4.01 16.30 20.41
CA GLY A 312 -5.03 17.31 20.73
C GLY A 312 -4.48 18.73 20.88
N LYS A 313 -3.25 19.01 20.43
CA LYS A 313 -2.68 20.38 20.40
C LYS A 313 -3.15 21.19 19.20
N GLY A 314 -4.28 20.82 18.59
CA GLY A 314 -4.84 21.46 17.40
C GLY A 314 -5.00 22.98 17.53
N ASN A 315 -5.46 23.47 18.68
CA ASN A 315 -5.60 24.92 18.91
C ASN A 315 -4.24 25.66 18.87
N SER A 316 -3.22 25.10 19.50
CA SER A 316 -1.87 25.68 19.47
C SER A 316 -1.25 25.59 18.08
N LEU A 317 -1.44 24.47 17.37
CA LEU A 317 -1.01 24.32 15.97
C LEU A 317 -1.69 25.35 15.06
N ASN A 318 -3.01 25.52 15.17
CA ASN A 318 -3.76 26.49 14.39
C ASN A 318 -3.28 27.92 14.62
N LYS A 319 -2.88 28.27 15.85
CA LYS A 319 -2.30 29.58 16.17
C LYS A 319 -1.02 29.87 15.37
N PHE A 320 -0.18 28.86 15.14
CA PHE A 320 1.09 29.00 14.41
C PHE A 320 1.02 28.54 12.95
N LYS A 321 -0.10 27.97 12.49
CA LYS A 321 -0.25 27.34 11.17
C LYS A 321 0.16 28.27 10.02
N THR A 322 -0.37 29.48 9.98
CA THR A 322 -0.06 30.45 8.92
C THR A 322 1.42 30.81 8.89
N GLN A 323 2.05 30.97 10.07
CA GLN A 323 3.48 31.26 10.16
C GLN A 323 4.32 30.07 9.69
N MET A 324 3.96 28.84 10.09
CA MET A 324 4.64 27.62 9.65
C MET A 324 4.54 27.43 8.12
N ILE A 325 3.36 27.66 7.53
CA ILE A 325 3.18 27.58 6.07
C ILE A 325 4.05 28.62 5.37
N SER A 326 4.09 29.86 5.85
CA SER A 326 4.93 30.90 5.26
C SER A 326 6.43 30.53 5.30
N ILE A 327 6.89 29.93 6.39
CA ILE A 327 8.27 29.43 6.51
C ILE A 327 8.51 28.27 5.53
N ALA A 328 7.58 27.31 5.45
CA ALA A 328 7.68 26.18 4.51
C ALA A 328 7.68 26.62 3.04
N GLU A 329 6.92 27.65 2.67
CA GLU A 329 6.94 28.23 1.32
C GLU A 329 8.29 28.87 0.98
N LYS A 330 8.95 29.53 1.96
CA LYS A 330 10.31 30.03 1.78
C LYS A 330 11.29 28.88 1.60
N LEU A 331 11.12 27.80 2.35
CA LEU A 331 11.95 26.61 2.26
C LEU A 331 11.89 25.98 0.86
N VAL A 332 10.68 25.79 0.32
CA VAL A 332 10.48 25.28 -1.05
C VAL A 332 11.15 26.16 -2.12
N LYS A 333 11.22 27.48 -1.89
CA LYS A 333 11.83 28.44 -2.84
C LYS A 333 13.34 28.59 -2.67
N SER A 334 13.93 28.04 -1.61
CA SER A 334 15.36 28.16 -1.34
C SER A 334 16.17 27.45 -2.44
N LYS A 335 17.26 28.08 -2.88
CA LYS A 335 18.11 27.53 -3.96
C LYS A 335 19.46 27.03 -3.46
N LYS A 336 19.82 27.40 -2.23
CA LYS A 336 21.09 27.07 -1.59
C LYS A 336 20.82 26.26 -0.33
N ILE A 337 21.68 25.28 -0.08
CA ILE A 337 21.56 24.37 1.07
C ILE A 337 21.63 25.16 2.38
N GLU A 338 22.58 26.11 2.49
CA GLU A 338 22.79 26.89 3.71
C GLU A 338 21.66 27.90 3.98
N GLU A 339 20.96 28.32 2.92
CA GLU A 339 19.74 29.12 3.05
C GLU A 339 18.60 28.24 3.59
N GLY A 340 18.43 27.04 3.02
CA GLY A 340 17.47 26.04 3.50
C GLY A 340 17.70 25.66 4.96
N GLU A 341 18.95 25.46 5.38
CA GLU A 341 19.31 25.13 6.77
C GLU A 341 18.79 26.17 7.77
N LYS A 342 18.99 27.46 7.49
CA LYS A 342 18.51 28.56 8.35
C LYS A 342 16.98 28.59 8.43
N ILE A 343 16.30 28.35 7.32
CA ILE A 343 14.83 28.32 7.28
C ILE A 343 14.30 27.11 8.05
N ILE A 344 15.01 25.98 8.00
CA ILE A 344 14.70 24.79 8.80
C ILE A 344 14.90 25.09 10.30
N ASP A 345 15.97 25.79 10.70
CA ASP A 345 16.18 26.22 12.09
C ASP A 345 15.00 27.06 12.62
N ASP A 346 14.52 28.02 11.82
CA ASP A 346 13.37 28.87 12.15
C ASP A 346 12.10 28.04 12.34
N LEU A 347 11.87 27.05 11.48
CA LEU A 347 10.71 26.16 11.56
C LEU A 347 10.79 25.26 12.79
N GLU A 348 11.95 24.69 13.10
CA GLU A 348 12.17 23.87 14.30
C GLU A 348 11.92 24.70 15.56
N LEU A 349 12.44 25.92 15.63
CA LEU A 349 12.23 26.83 16.76
C LEU A 349 10.76 27.16 16.95
N LEU A 350 10.00 27.34 15.87
CA LEU A 350 8.57 27.60 15.93
C LEU A 350 7.79 26.38 16.44
N VAL A 351 8.06 25.21 15.89
CA VAL A 351 7.41 23.95 16.30
C VAL A 351 7.76 23.58 17.75
N ASN A 352 8.94 23.97 18.25
CA ASN A 352 9.34 23.78 19.63
C ASN A 352 8.58 24.66 20.65
N LYS A 353 7.86 25.70 20.20
CA LYS A 353 7.02 26.56 21.07
C LYS A 353 5.61 26.01 21.31
N ILE A 354 5.23 24.95 20.59
CA ILE A 354 3.91 24.30 20.62
C ILE A 354 3.98 23.11 21.58
#